data_AF-A0A839Z375-F1
#
_entry.id   AF-A0A839Z375-F1
#
_cell.length_a   1.000
_cell.length_b   1.000
_cell.length_c   1.000
_cell.angle_alpha   90.00
_cell.angle_beta   90.00
_cell.angle_gamma   90.00
#
_symmetry.space_group_name_H-M   'P 1'
#
loop_
_entity.id
_entity.type
_entity.pdbx_description
1 polymer ?
#
loop_
_entity_poly.entity_id
_entity_poly.type
_entity_poly.pdbx_seq_one_letter_code
_entity_poly.pdbx_strand_id
1 'polypeptide(L)'
;MKHVPSLGDLHMKHDPAGRGYHAIYREEEVNHCPGCGRTQWLVGRFSAECAFCSTALPLADASLTLHAGPPVIEHRNRNARPAFAA
;
A
#
# COMPACT_ATOMS: atom_id res chain seq x y z
N MET A 1 -22.35 -4.24 20.71
CA MET A 1 -21.33 -4.31 19.65
C MET A 1 -21.89 -3.56 18.45
N LYS A 2 -21.26 -2.47 18.00
CA LYS A 2 -21.77 -1.67 16.87
C LYS A 2 -21.25 -2.30 15.58
N HIS A 3 -22.14 -2.78 14.72
CA HIS A 3 -21.77 -3.29 13.41
C HIS A 3 -21.26 -2.13 12.56
N VAL A 4 -20.00 -2.19 12.14
CA VAL A 4 -19.47 -1.31 11.09
C VAL A 4 -19.76 -2.00 9.75
N PRO A 5 -20.53 -1.39 8.84
CA PRO A 5 -20.86 -2.01 7.55
C PRO A 5 -19.61 -2.11 6.68
N SER A 6 -19.46 -3.23 5.97
CA SER A 6 -18.42 -3.43 4.98
C SER A 6 -18.75 -2.69 3.68
N LEU A 7 -17.74 -2.49 2.83
CA LEU A 7 -17.91 -1.91 1.48
C LEU A 7 -18.93 -2.69 0.63
N GLY A 8 -19.02 -4.01 0.82
CA GLY A 8 -20.01 -4.87 0.17
C GLY A 8 -21.43 -4.62 0.67
N ASP A 9 -21.61 -4.38 1.97
CA ASP A 9 -22.93 -4.05 2.56
C ASP A 9 -23.48 -2.74 1.99
N LEU A 10 -22.58 -1.80 1.67
CA LEU A 10 -22.91 -0.50 1.09
C LEU A 10 -23.18 -0.53 -0.43
N HIS A 11 -23.10 -1.70 -1.09
CA HIS A 11 -23.28 -1.84 -2.54
C HIS A 11 -22.39 -0.90 -3.38
N MET A 12 -21.23 -0.50 -2.85
CA MET A 12 -20.29 0.33 -3.59
C MET A 12 -19.63 -0.55 -4.67
N LYS A 13 -19.79 -0.17 -5.94
CA LYS A 13 -19.09 -0.84 -7.03
C LYS A 13 -17.58 -0.71 -6.77
N HIS A 14 -16.87 -1.83 -6.78
CA HIS A 14 -15.42 -1.83 -6.72
C HIS A 14 -14.88 -1.15 -7.98
N ASP A 15 -14.60 0.15 -7.88
CA ASP A 15 -13.99 0.95 -8.94
C ASP A 15 -12.49 1.10 -8.64
N PRO A 16 -11.62 0.27 -9.27
CA PRO A 16 -10.19 0.37 -9.06
C PRO A 16 -9.59 1.68 -9.58
N ALA A 17 -10.29 2.43 -10.45
CA ALA A 17 -9.85 3.74 -10.93
C ALA A 17 -10.24 4.86 -9.93
N GLY A 18 -11.37 4.73 -9.24
CA GLY A 18 -11.87 5.69 -8.24
C GLY A 18 -11.23 5.60 -6.85
N ARG A 19 -10.39 4.58 -6.59
CA ARG A 19 -9.78 4.33 -5.26
C ARG A 19 -8.67 5.30 -4.85
N GLY A 20 -8.23 6.19 -5.74
CA GLY A 20 -7.06 7.05 -5.55
C GLY A 20 -5.73 6.40 -5.97
N TYR A 21 -4.64 7.15 -5.85
CA TYR A 21 -3.30 6.72 -6.28
C TYR A 21 -2.80 5.52 -5.46
N HIS A 22 -2.61 4.37 -6.12
CA HIS A 22 -2.04 3.17 -5.49
C HIS A 22 -0.53 3.15 -5.79
N ALA A 23 0.27 3.59 -4.82
CA ALA A 23 1.72 3.52 -4.91
C ALA A 23 2.18 2.05 -4.86
N ILE A 24 2.85 1.59 -5.91
CA ILE A 24 3.39 0.23 -6.05
C ILE A 24 4.88 0.35 -6.32
N TYR A 25 5.69 -0.51 -5.71
CA TYR A 25 7.12 -0.56 -5.99
C TYR A 25 7.39 -1.36 -7.27
N ARG A 26 8.13 -0.77 -8.22
CA ARG A 26 8.54 -1.40 -9.49
C ARG A 26 10.07 -1.54 -9.55
N GLU A 27 10.59 -2.76 -9.66
CA GLU A 27 12.04 -2.99 -9.62
C GLU A 27 12.82 -2.27 -10.73
N GLU A 28 12.20 -2.05 -11.88
CA GLU A 28 12.81 -1.44 -13.07
C GLU A 28 12.73 0.10 -13.09
N GLU A 29 12.16 0.72 -12.05
CA GLU A 29 11.95 2.17 -11.98
C GLU A 29 12.56 2.80 -10.73
N VAL A 30 12.83 4.11 -10.79
CA VAL A 30 13.21 4.88 -9.59
C VAL A 30 11.95 5.14 -8.78
N ASN A 31 11.77 4.39 -7.69
CA ASN A 31 10.61 4.52 -6.81
C ASN A 31 10.84 5.61 -5.76
N HIS A 32 10.01 6.64 -5.77
CA HIS A 32 9.97 7.65 -4.72
C HIS A 32 9.03 7.22 -3.59
N CYS A 33 9.49 7.33 -2.35
CA CYS A 33 8.66 7.05 -1.19
C CYS A 33 7.57 8.11 -1.05
N PRO A 34 6.26 7.75 -1.03
CA PRO A 34 5.19 8.73 -0.85
C PRO A 34 5.17 9.36 0.55
N GLY A 35 5.86 8.75 1.53
CA GLY A 35 5.95 9.29 2.89
C GLY A 35 7.03 10.36 3.06
N CYS A 36 8.16 10.27 2.37
CA CYS A 36 9.32 11.18 2.59
C CYS A 36 10.09 11.59 1.32
N GLY A 37 9.65 11.17 0.14
CA GLY A 37 10.26 11.48 -1.17
C GLY A 37 11.55 10.75 -1.51
N ARG A 38 12.14 10.01 -0.56
CA ARG A 38 13.43 9.31 -0.73
C ARG A 38 13.29 8.02 -1.53
N THR A 39 14.39 7.52 -2.06
CA THR A 39 14.43 6.39 -3.02
C THR A 39 15.15 5.16 -2.48
N GLN A 40 15.51 5.11 -1.19
CA GLN A 40 16.13 3.93 -0.59
C GLN A 40 15.07 2.99 0.00
N TRP A 41 15.19 1.72 -0.35
CA TRP A 41 14.21 0.69 -0.03
C TRP A 41 14.88 -0.58 0.48
N LEU A 42 14.27 -1.21 1.47
CA LEU A 42 14.52 -2.57 1.91
C LEU A 42 13.49 -3.46 1.19
N VAL A 43 13.94 -4.18 0.16
CA VAL A 43 13.05 -4.99 -0.68
C VAL A 43 12.93 -6.39 -0.08
N GLY A 44 11.72 -6.74 0.35
CA GLY A 44 11.35 -8.06 0.85
C GLY A 44 10.71 -8.93 -0.24
N ARG A 45 10.03 -10.01 0.16
CA ARG A 45 9.35 -10.91 -0.80
C ARG A 45 8.03 -10.37 -1.35
N PHE A 46 7.31 -9.56 -0.56
CA PHE A 46 5.96 -9.07 -0.89
C PHE A 46 5.85 -7.54 -0.88
N SER A 47 6.83 -6.86 -0.30
CA SER A 47 6.81 -5.42 -0.08
C SER A 47 8.21 -4.81 -0.15
N ALA A 48 8.27 -3.54 -0.53
CA ALA A 48 9.43 -2.69 -0.35
C ALA A 48 9.18 -1.69 0.78
N GLU A 49 10.05 -1.65 1.78
CA GLU A 49 9.97 -0.71 2.92
C GLU A 49 10.98 0.43 2.75
N CYS A 50 10.54 1.68 2.91
CA CYS A 50 11.45 2.82 2.86
C CYS A 50 12.41 2.78 4.06
N ALA A 51 13.71 2.78 3.79
CA ALA A 51 14.76 2.70 4.79
C ALA A 51 14.82 3.91 5.76
N PHE A 52 14.05 4.97 5.49
CA PHE A 52 14.06 6.21 6.28
C PHE A 52 12.81 6.43 7.13
N CYS A 53 11.63 6.12 6.60
CA CYS A 53 10.35 6.42 7.27
C CYS A 53 9.46 5.18 7.48
N SER A 54 9.94 3.99 7.10
CA SER A 54 9.20 2.73 7.22
C SER A 54 7.84 2.72 6.50
N THR A 55 7.69 3.55 5.47
CA THR A 55 6.55 3.44 4.54
C THR A 55 6.77 2.20 3.69
N ALA A 56 5.83 1.26 3.73
CA ALA A 56 5.87 0.03 2.96
C ALA A 56 4.93 0.12 1.76
N LEU A 57 5.42 -0.30 0.58
CA LEU A 57 4.64 -0.44 -0.64
C LEU A 57 4.62 -1.92 -1.08
N PRO A 58 3.53 -2.41 -1.68
CA PRO A 58 3.52 -3.73 -2.29
C PRO A 58 4.43 -3.78 -3.52
N LEU A 59 5.09 -4.92 -3.76
CA LEU A 59 5.82 -5.13 -5.01
C LEU A 59 4.83 -5.32 -6.15
N ALA A 60 5.13 -4.76 -7.33
CA ALA A 60 4.30 -4.92 -8.52
C ALA A 60 4.06 -6.39 -8.85
N ASP A 61 5.10 -7.22 -8.79
CA ASP A 61 5.01 -8.65 -9.10
C ASP A 61 4.17 -9.42 -8.05
N ALA A 62 4.35 -9.09 -6.76
CA ALA A 62 3.53 -9.65 -5.68
C ALA A 62 2.06 -9.19 -5.73
N SER A 63 1.79 -8.01 -6.30
CA SER A 63 0.43 -7.50 -6.46
C SER A 63 -0.34 -8.19 -7.59
N LEU A 64 0.35 -8.82 -8.56
CA LEU A 64 -0.28 -9.52 -9.67
C LEU A 64 -0.68 -10.96 -9.31
N THR A 65 0.00 -11.59 -8.34
CA THR A 65 -0.27 -12.97 -7.94
C THR A 65 -1.50 -13.13 -7.03
N LEU A 66 -1.99 -12.04 -6.43
CA LEU A 66 -3.14 -12.06 -5.52
C LEU A 66 -4.45 -11.71 -6.26
N HIS A 67 -5.11 -12.73 -6.83
CA HIS A 67 -6.50 -12.62 -7.32
C HIS A 67 -7.55 -12.34 -6.21
N ALA A 68 -7.12 -12.14 -4.96
CA ALA A 68 -7.97 -12.05 -3.76
C ALA A 68 -8.09 -10.61 -3.18
N GLY A 69 -7.60 -9.59 -3.88
CA GLY A 69 -7.67 -8.19 -3.44
C GLY A 69 -6.29 -7.61 -3.08
N PRO A 70 -6.20 -6.28 -2.88
CA PRO A 70 -4.92 -5.61 -2.64
C PRO A 70 -4.31 -6.11 -1.32
N PRO A 71 -3.01 -6.45 -1.28
CA PRO A 71 -2.35 -6.84 -0.05
C PRO A 71 -2.39 -5.70 0.97
N VAL A 72 -2.99 -5.95 2.13
CA VAL A 72 -2.98 -5.01 3.26
C VAL A 72 -1.66 -5.21 4.01
N ILE A 73 -0.72 -4.29 3.80
CA ILE A 73 0.56 -4.27 4.52
C ILE A 73 0.40 -3.40 5.76
N GLU A 74 0.21 -4.03 6.92
CA GLU A 74 0.12 -3.34 8.21
C GLU A 74 1.49 -3.32 8.89
N HIS A 75 2.14 -2.15 8.94
CA HIS A 75 3.42 -2.00 9.62
C HIS A 75 3.21 -1.66 11.11
N ARG A 76 3.39 -2.65 11.98
CA ARG A 76 3.21 -2.51 13.44
C ARG A 76 4.17 -1.52 14.12
N ASN A 77 5.27 -1.14 13.48
CA ASN A 77 6.27 -0.21 14.04
C ASN A 77 6.01 1.26 13.68
N ARG A 78 4.87 1.59 13.05
CA ARG A 78 4.53 2.97 12.68
C ARG A 78 4.01 3.71 13.92
N ASN A 79 4.87 4.49 14.56
CA ASN A 79 4.46 5.52 15.53
C ASN A 79 3.47 6.50 14.86
N ALA A 80 2.17 6.25 15.05
CA ALA A 80 1.01 7.16 15.01
C ALA A 80 1.03 8.39 14.06
N ARG A 81 1.59 8.28 12.84
CA ARG A 81 1.34 9.25 11.77
C ARG A 81 0.75 8.52 10.56
N PRO A 82 -0.54 8.71 10.24
CA PRO A 82 -1.10 8.24 8.99
C PRO A 82 -0.46 9.06 7.86
N ALA A 83 0.57 8.53 7.22
CA ALA A 83 1.03 8.99 5.92
C ALA A 83 0.06 8.39 4.89
N PHE A 84 -0.98 9.15 4.54
CA PHE A 84 -1.77 8.85 3.36
C PHE A 84 -0.98 9.37 2.14
N ALA A 85 -0.92 8.56 1.09
CA ALA A 85 -0.44 9.02 -0.21
C ALA A 85 -1.51 9.96 -0.78
N ALA A 86 -1.14 11.22 -1.04
CA ALA A 86 -1.93 12.19 -1.77
C ALA A 86 -1.64 12.08 -3.27
#